data_AF-A0A838IPU9-F1
#
_entry.id   AF-A0A838IPU9-F1
#
_cell.length_a   1.000
_cell.length_b   1.000
_cell.length_c   1.000
_cell.angle_alpha   90.00
_cell.angle_beta   90.00
_cell.angle_gamma   90.00
#
_symmetry.space_group_name_H-M   'P 1'
#
loop_
_entity.id
_entity.type
_entity.pdbx_description
1 polymer ?
#
loop_
_entity_poly.entity_id
_entity_poly.type
_entity_poly.pdbx_seq_one_letter_code
_entity_poly.pdbx_strand_id
1 'polypeptide(L)'
;MKKPTYSGKCACGAVSYTVQAAAIGVIDYRRTDGEKTHEHPMLAVEREHLSVNSEEALCWEDVSSEGRQGVCRRCNARLFRYPNHSNKLLIAVGTLDGRQYLHEYLRRPQD
;
A
#
# COMPACT_ATOMS: atom_id res chain seq x y z
N MET A 1 9.73 4.22 22.76
CA MET A 1 10.37 3.76 21.50
C MET A 1 9.67 4.46 20.35
N LYS A 2 10.40 5.10 19.42
CA LYS A 2 9.78 5.66 18.21
C LYS A 2 9.21 4.50 17.38
N LYS A 3 7.94 4.58 16.98
CA LYS A 3 7.33 3.58 16.08
C LYS A 3 8.17 3.53 14.79
N PRO A 4 8.32 2.35 14.13
CA PRO A 4 9.03 2.31 12.86
C PRO A 4 8.32 3.24 11.86
N THR A 5 9.10 4.10 11.22
CA THR A 5 8.60 4.98 10.18
C THR A 5 8.84 4.30 8.84
N TYR A 6 7.77 3.99 8.12
CA TYR A 6 7.88 3.57 6.73
C TYR A 6 7.85 4.80 5.83
N SER A 7 8.56 4.74 4.72
CA SER A 7 8.51 5.76 3.68
C SER A 7 8.53 5.09 2.31
N GLY A 8 8.06 5.81 1.30
CA GLY A 8 8.08 5.30 -0.04
C GLY A 8 7.59 6.31 -1.06
N LYS A 9 7.66 5.90 -2.32
CA LYS A 9 7.25 6.71 -3.46
C LYS A 9 6.91 5.84 -4.67
N CYS A 10 6.17 6.42 -5.61
CA CYS A 10 6.02 5.83 -6.93
C CYS A 10 7.33 5.92 -7.73
N ALA A 11 7.42 5.15 -8.81
CA ALA A 11 8.62 5.09 -9.67
C ALA A 11 9.05 6.46 -10.21
N CYS A 12 8.11 7.35 -10.55
CA CYS A 12 8.43 8.70 -11.03
C CYS A 12 8.62 9.73 -9.90
N GLY A 13 8.40 9.36 -8.64
CA GLY A 13 8.53 10.25 -7.48
C GLY A 13 7.41 11.26 -7.26
N ALA A 14 6.45 11.39 -8.19
CA ALA A 14 5.34 12.36 -8.08
C ALA A 14 4.36 12.08 -6.93
N VAL A 15 4.37 10.85 -6.38
CA VAL A 15 3.66 10.49 -5.15
C VAL A 15 4.70 9.95 -4.18
N SER A 16 4.80 10.56 -3.01
CA SER A 16 5.62 10.11 -1.88
C SER A 16 4.76 10.05 -0.62
N TYR A 17 5.16 9.21 0.34
CA TYR A 17 4.39 9.02 1.56
C TYR A 17 5.27 8.61 2.74
N THR A 18 4.75 8.82 3.94
CA THR A 18 5.30 8.30 5.19
C THR A 18 4.21 7.65 6.03
N VAL A 19 4.59 6.67 6.85
CA VAL A 19 3.72 6.03 7.83
C VAL A 19 4.38 6.12 9.19
N GLN A 20 3.71 6.76 10.15
CA GLN A 20 4.24 6.95 11.51
C GLN A 20 3.68 5.91 12.49
N ALA A 21 3.75 4.64 12.12
CA ALA A 21 3.31 3.55 12.97
C ALA A 21 3.93 2.20 12.62
N ALA A 22 3.87 1.28 13.58
CA ALA A 22 4.17 -0.11 13.31
C ALA A 22 3.19 -0.65 12.26
N ALA A 23 3.70 -1.49 11.36
CA ALA A 23 2.85 -2.23 10.45
C ALA A 23 2.07 -3.28 11.24
N ILE A 24 0.87 -3.58 10.75
CA ILE A 24 0.09 -4.73 11.21
C ILE A 24 0.74 -6.03 10.70
N GLY A 25 1.33 -5.96 9.50
CA GLY A 25 2.08 -7.04 8.87
C GLY A 25 2.09 -6.89 7.35
N VAL A 26 2.75 -7.81 6.66
CA VAL A 26 2.58 -7.99 5.21
C VAL A 26 1.52 -9.07 4.98
N ILE A 27 0.60 -8.81 4.06
CA ILE A 27 -0.41 -9.77 3.63
C ILE A 27 -0.24 -10.05 2.14
N ASP A 28 -0.60 -11.27 1.71
CA ASP A 28 -0.73 -11.59 0.31
C ASP A 28 -2.10 -11.11 -0.18
N TYR A 29 -2.10 -9.92 -0.78
CA TYR A 29 -3.31 -9.33 -1.31
C TYR A 29 -3.62 -10.00 -2.66
N ARG A 30 -4.73 -10.73 -2.68
CA ARG A 30 -5.30 -11.38 -3.86
C ARG A 30 -6.44 -10.54 -4.41
N ARG A 31 -6.44 -10.33 -5.73
CA ARG A 31 -7.56 -9.73 -6.45
C ARG A 31 -7.89 -10.55 -7.68
N THR A 32 -9.17 -10.74 -7.95
CA THR A 32 -9.64 -11.42 -9.15
C THR A 32 -10.30 -10.42 -10.09
N ASP A 33 -9.74 -10.31 -11.30
CA ASP A 33 -10.29 -9.50 -12.39
C ASP A 33 -10.78 -10.43 -13.50
N GLY A 34 -12.07 -10.76 -13.47
CA GLY A 34 -12.66 -11.76 -14.37
C GLY A 34 -12.09 -13.15 -14.09
N GLU A 35 -11.39 -13.73 -15.07
CA GLU A 35 -10.74 -15.06 -14.94
C GLU A 35 -9.31 -14.97 -14.40
N LYS A 36 -8.73 -13.76 -14.25
CA LYS A 36 -7.34 -13.57 -13.84
C LYS A 36 -7.25 -13.25 -12.35
N THR A 37 -6.44 -14.03 -11.63
CA THR A 37 -6.09 -13.74 -10.24
C THR A 37 -4.71 -13.09 -10.18
N HIS A 38 -4.63 -11.95 -9.52
CA HIS A 38 -3.42 -11.19 -9.26
C HIS A 38 -3.10 -11.23 -7.77
N GLU A 39 -1.90 -11.67 -7.43
CA GLU A 39 -1.43 -11.74 -6.05
C GLU A 39 -0.18 -10.89 -5.88
N HIS A 40 -0.24 -9.93 -4.96
CA HIS A 40 0.90 -9.09 -4.65
C HIS A 40 0.98 -8.84 -3.14
N PRO A 41 2.18 -8.92 -2.54
CA PRO A 41 2.36 -8.60 -1.14
C PRO A 41 2.09 -7.11 -0.87
N MET A 42 1.34 -6.83 0.18
CA MET A 42 1.06 -5.47 0.63
C MET A 42 1.32 -5.31 2.13
N LEU A 43 1.91 -4.19 2.51
CA LEU A 43 2.08 -3.80 3.91
C LEU A 43 0.76 -3.23 4.44
N ALA A 44 0.19 -3.85 5.47
CA ALA A 44 -1.02 -3.38 6.13
C ALA A 44 -0.67 -2.41 7.27
N VAL A 45 -1.31 -1.23 7.28
CA VAL A 45 -1.14 -0.18 8.30
C VAL A 45 -2.49 0.43 8.65
N GLU A 46 -2.59 1.14 9.78
CA GLU A 46 -3.76 1.97 10.07
C GLU A 46 -3.77 3.22 9.20
N ARG A 47 -4.92 3.53 8.59
CA ARG A 47 -5.06 4.65 7.63
C ARG A 47 -4.67 5.99 8.23
N GLU A 48 -5.03 6.23 9.49
CA GLU A 48 -4.78 7.49 10.20
C GLU A 48 -3.28 7.82 10.36
N HIS A 49 -2.40 6.84 10.14
CA HIS A 49 -0.96 7.02 10.26
C HIS A 49 -0.27 7.28 8.92
N LEU A 50 -1.00 7.27 7.79
CA LEU A 50 -0.48 7.60 6.47
C LEU A 50 -0.49 9.11 6.24
N SER A 51 0.66 9.65 5.83
CA SER A 51 0.79 10.99 5.27
C SER A 51 1.27 10.90 3.82
N VAL A 52 0.57 11.55 2.89
CA VAL A 52 0.90 11.54 1.45
C VAL A 52 1.23 12.95 0.98
N ASN A 53 2.31 13.07 0.20
CA ASN A 53 2.61 14.23 -0.62
C ASN A 53 2.56 13.83 -2.10
N SER A 54 1.67 14.43 -2.88
CA SER A 54 1.38 13.93 -4.22
C SER A 54 1.17 14.94 -5.34
N GLU A 55 1.34 16.26 -5.15
CA GLU A 55 1.16 17.30 -6.21
C GLU A 55 0.07 16.96 -7.26
N GLU A 56 -1.14 16.61 -6.80
CA GLU A 56 -2.30 16.17 -7.64
C GLU A 56 -2.13 14.88 -8.46
N ALA A 57 -0.96 14.24 -8.43
CA ALA A 57 -0.66 13.01 -9.13
C ALA A 57 -1.35 11.78 -8.52
N LEU A 58 -1.76 11.80 -7.24
CA LEU A 58 -2.49 10.68 -6.63
C LEU A 58 -3.98 10.76 -6.97
N CYS A 59 -4.50 9.69 -7.55
CA CYS A 59 -5.92 9.49 -7.83
C CYS A 59 -6.44 8.29 -7.05
N TRP A 60 -7.64 8.43 -6.49
CA TRP A 60 -8.39 7.33 -5.90
C TRP A 60 -9.43 6.86 -6.90
N GLU A 61 -9.28 5.61 -7.35
CA GLU A 61 -10.19 4.95 -8.26
C GLU A 61 -10.98 3.89 -7.50
N ASP A 62 -12.28 3.82 -7.73
CA ASP A 62 -13.11 2.77 -7.15
C ASP A 62 -12.80 1.44 -7.84
N VAL A 63 -12.48 0.43 -7.05
CA VAL A 63 -12.19 -0.93 -7.50
C VAL A 63 -13.32 -1.83 -7.00
N SER A 64 -14.37 -1.90 -7.83
CA SER A 64 -15.57 -2.75 -7.65
C SER A 64 -16.08 -2.77 -6.20
N SER A 65 -16.72 -3.86 -5.78
CA SER A 65 -17.29 -4.04 -4.43
C SER A 65 -16.23 -4.15 -3.32
N GLU A 66 -14.95 -4.10 -3.66
CA GLU A 66 -13.85 -4.42 -2.74
C GLU A 66 -13.15 -3.19 -2.14
N GLY A 67 -13.32 -2.01 -2.72
CA GLY A 67 -12.83 -0.75 -2.15
C GLY A 67 -12.25 0.22 -3.16
N ARG A 68 -11.24 1.00 -2.75
CA ARG A 68 -10.60 2.03 -3.58
C ARG A 68 -9.12 1.78 -3.73
N GLN A 69 -8.54 2.15 -4.85
CA GLN A 69 -7.11 2.04 -5.12
C GLN A 69 -6.49 3.41 -5.40
N GLY A 70 -5.34 3.66 -4.78
CA GLY A 70 -4.56 4.87 -4.97
C GLY A 70 -3.52 4.65 -6.06
N VAL A 71 -3.64 5.39 -7.16
CA VAL A 71 -2.81 5.28 -8.36
C VAL A 71 -2.14 6.62 -8.67
N CYS A 72 -0.87 6.59 -9.05
CA CYS A 72 -0.20 7.77 -9.59
C CYS A 72 -0.60 7.99 -11.06
N ARG A 73 -1.29 9.08 -11.38
CA ARG A 73 -1.70 9.45 -12.75
C ARG A 73 -0.53 9.70 -13.70
N ARG A 74 0.68 9.98 -13.18
CA ARG A 74 1.86 10.25 -14.02
C ARG A 74 2.57 8.97 -14.49
N CYS A 75 2.62 7.92 -13.67
CA CYS A 75 3.35 6.69 -13.99
C CYS A 75 2.52 5.41 -13.87
N ASN A 76 1.22 5.52 -13.56
CA ASN A 76 0.28 4.42 -13.33
C ASN A 76 0.67 3.44 -12.22
N ALA A 77 1.63 3.81 -11.35
CA ALA A 77 1.98 3.01 -10.19
C ALA A 77 0.79 2.91 -9.23
N ARG A 78 0.47 1.68 -8.82
CA ARG A 78 -0.53 1.39 -7.78
C ARG A 78 0.18 1.40 -6.43
N LEU A 79 -0.07 2.42 -5.63
CA LEU A 79 0.60 2.57 -4.32
C LEU A 79 -0.24 2.01 -3.19
N PHE A 80 -1.55 2.23 -3.25
CA PHE A 80 -2.43 2.08 -2.09
C PHE A 80 -3.67 1.26 -2.42
N ARG A 81 -4.16 0.51 -1.44
CA ARG A 81 -5.51 -0.08 -1.45
C ARG A 81 -6.22 0.25 -0.15
N TYR A 82 -7.43 0.78 -0.27
CA TYR A 82 -8.40 0.93 0.80
C TYR A 82 -9.47 -0.15 0.64
N PRO A 83 -9.44 -1.23 1.44
CA PRO A 83 -10.54 -2.17 1.51
C PRO A 83 -11.79 -1.49 2.06
N ASN A 84 -12.97 -1.86 1.54
CA ASN A 84 -14.24 -1.44 2.12
C ASN A 84 -14.39 -1.94 3.57
N HIS A 85 -15.14 -1.18 4.38
CA HIS A 85 -15.46 -1.53 5.78
C HIS A 85 -14.24 -1.81 6.69
N SER A 86 -13.08 -1.24 6.36
CA SER A 86 -11.83 -1.41 7.10
C SER A 86 -11.17 -0.07 7.40
N ASN A 87 -10.54 0.04 8.58
CA ASN A 87 -9.67 1.17 8.93
C ASN A 87 -8.23 0.98 8.40
N LYS A 88 -7.95 -0.20 7.83
CA LYS A 88 -6.65 -0.52 7.28
C LYS A 88 -6.46 0.12 5.91
N LEU A 89 -5.21 0.46 5.66
CA LEU A 89 -4.67 0.78 4.35
C LEU A 89 -3.64 -0.30 4.01
N LEU A 90 -3.63 -0.72 2.75
CA LEU A 90 -2.59 -1.57 2.22
C LEU A 90 -1.66 -0.74 1.33
N ILE A 91 -0.35 -0.89 1.51
CA ILE A 91 0.68 -0.22 0.74
C ILE A 91 1.42 -1.27 -0.10
N ALA A 92 1.54 -1.05 -1.40
CA ALA A 92 2.30 -1.94 -2.27
C ALA A 92 3.78 -1.95 -1.84
N VAL A 93 4.29 -3.11 -1.39
CA VAL A 93 5.63 -3.18 -0.79
C VAL A 93 6.75 -2.76 -1.74
N GLY A 94 6.54 -2.92 -3.05
CA GLY A 94 7.48 -2.46 -4.09
C GLY A 94 7.60 -0.93 -4.21
N THR A 95 6.79 -0.16 -3.50
CA THR A 95 6.88 1.31 -3.45
C THR A 95 7.53 1.83 -2.18
N LEU A 96 7.85 0.95 -1.21
CA LEU A 96 8.54 1.31 0.02
C LEU A 96 10.02 1.54 -0.25
N ASP A 97 10.63 2.44 0.51
CA ASP A 97 12.05 2.71 0.42
C ASP A 97 12.86 1.52 0.95
N GLY A 98 13.85 1.09 0.16
CA GLY A 98 14.74 -0.01 0.52
C GLY A 98 13.99 -1.31 0.79
N ARG A 99 14.35 -1.97 1.90
CA ARG A 99 13.75 -3.25 2.33
C ARG A 99 13.06 -3.12 3.69
N GLN A 100 12.45 -1.96 3.96
CA GLN A 100 11.79 -1.66 5.25
C GLN A 100 10.71 -2.70 5.62
N TYR A 101 10.06 -3.31 4.62
CA TYR A 101 9.04 -4.34 4.80
C TYR A 101 9.59 -5.74 5.05
N LEU A 102 10.90 -5.98 4.90
CA LEU A 102 11.44 -7.34 4.87
C LEU A 102 11.20 -8.10 6.18
N HIS A 103 11.34 -7.43 7.33
CA HIS A 103 11.06 -8.04 8.62
C HIS A 103 9.60 -8.52 8.72
N GLU A 104 8.65 -7.69 8.29
CA GLU A 104 7.22 -8.02 8.28
C GLU A 104 6.88 -9.08 7.23
N TYR A 105 7.55 -9.02 6.08
CA TYR A 105 7.39 -9.98 4.99
C TYR A 105 7.82 -11.39 5.38
N LEU A 106 8.97 -11.52 6.05
CA LEU A 106 9.47 -12.81 6.51
C LEU A 106 8.62 -13.42 7.64
N ARG A 107 7.82 -12.60 8.33
CA ARG A 107 6.91 -13.02 9.40
C ARG A 107 5.49 -13.31 8.92
N ARG A 108 5.18 -13.08 7.65
CA ARG A 108 3.82 -13.29 7.15
C ARG A 108 3.45 -14.79 7.19
N PRO A 109 2.18 -15.14 7.49
CA PRO A 109 1.70 -16.51 7.35
C PRO A 109 1.91 -17.01 5.92
N GLN A 110 2.39 -18.23 5.77
CA GLN A 110 2.47 -18.93 4.48
C GLN A 110 1.39 -20.01 4.49
N ASP A 111 0.14 -19.59 4.28
CA ASP A 111 -1.02 -20.49 4.16
C ASP A 111 -1.50 -20.52 2.70
#